data_AF-A0AAD9HHN2-F1
#
_entry.id   AF-A0AAD9HHN2-F1
#
_cell.length_a   1.000
_cell.length_b   1.000
_cell.length_c   1.000
_cell.angle_alpha   90.00
_cell.angle_beta   90.00
_cell.angle_gamma   90.00
#
_symmetry.space_group_name_H-M   'P 1'
#
loop_
_entity.id
_entity.type
_entity.pdbx_description
1 polymer ?
#
loop_
_entity_poly.entity_id
_entity_poly.type
_entity_poly.pdbx_seq_one_letter_code
_entity_poly.pdbx_strand_id
1 'polypeptide(L)'
;MSAQDRVQNYIGQLDRELSKYPALNNIEKSTNVPKAYAVIGVASLYFFLIIFNLGGQLLTNIAGFVIPGYYSLNALFTASKQDDTQWLTYWVVFAFFTVAESLVNVVYWFPFYFTFKFIFLLWLALPAFRGAEIVFNSFLSPMLAKYFTGASTASGLRAQAGKAE
;
A
#
# COMPACT_ATOMS: atom_id res chain seq x y z
N MET A 1 12.05 -28.51 -14.07
CA MET A 1 12.15 -27.72 -12.82
C MET A 1 11.12 -28.25 -11.85
N SER A 2 11.59 -28.86 -10.76
CA SER A 2 10.73 -29.33 -9.66
C SER A 2 10.07 -28.14 -8.96
N ALA A 3 8.98 -28.37 -8.23
CA ALA A 3 8.36 -27.33 -7.42
C ALA A 3 9.33 -26.79 -6.35
N GLN A 4 10.24 -27.62 -5.85
CA GLN A 4 11.27 -27.23 -4.88
C GLN A 4 12.29 -26.27 -5.50
N ASP A 5 12.69 -26.51 -6.75
CA ASP A 5 13.64 -25.64 -7.47
C ASP A 5 13.05 -24.24 -7.66
N ARG A 6 11.74 -24.16 -7.97
CA ARG A 6 11.04 -22.87 -8.10
C ARG A 6 11.02 -22.11 -6.78
N VAL A 7 10.67 -22.80 -5.69
CA VAL A 7 10.64 -22.20 -4.34
C VAL A 7 12.03 -21.68 -3.95
N GLN A 8 13.08 -22.46 -4.15
CA GLN A 8 14.44 -22.01 -3.86
C GLN A 8 14.86 -20.80 -4.71
N ASN A 9 14.46 -20.76 -5.98
CA ASN A 9 14.70 -19.60 -6.84
C ASN A 9 14.00 -18.33 -6.31
N TYR A 10 12.74 -18.42 -5.88
CA TYR A 10 12.03 -17.28 -5.28
C TYR A 10 12.65 -16.84 -3.96
N ILE A 11 13.03 -17.78 -3.10
CA ILE A 11 13.70 -17.49 -1.83
C ILE A 11 15.05 -16.81 -2.08
N GLY A 12 15.83 -17.28 -3.05
CA GLY A 12 17.10 -16.66 -3.41
C GLY A 12 16.95 -15.26 -4.00
N GLN A 13 15.91 -15.02 -4.81
CA GLN A 13 15.60 -13.67 -5.31
C GLN A 13 15.21 -12.73 -4.17
N LEU A 14 14.33 -13.18 -3.27
CA LEU A 14 13.90 -12.40 -2.12
C LEU A 14 15.08 -12.09 -1.21
N ASP A 15 15.92 -13.09 -0.93
CA ASP A 15 17.14 -12.91 -0.15
C ASP A 15 18.05 -11.84 -0.79
N ARG A 16 18.28 -11.90 -2.10
CA ARG A 16 19.09 -10.90 -2.80
C ARG A 16 18.52 -9.48 -2.72
N GLU A 17 17.20 -9.34 -2.82
CA GLU A 17 16.52 -8.04 -2.66
C GLU A 17 16.62 -7.53 -1.21
N LEU A 18 16.47 -8.42 -0.23
CA LEU A 18 16.57 -8.08 1.19
C LEU A 18 18.00 -7.72 1.62
N SER A 19 19.03 -8.18 0.90
CA SER A 19 20.43 -7.79 1.13
C SER A 19 20.67 -6.28 1.00
N LYS A 20 19.76 -5.55 0.33
CA LYS A 20 19.80 -4.08 0.22
C LYS A 20 19.63 -3.38 1.58
N TYR A 21 19.07 -4.07 2.58
CA TYR A 21 18.80 -3.51 3.91
C TYR A 21 19.88 -3.93 4.92
N PRO A 22 20.72 -3.01 5.42
CA PRO A 22 21.82 -3.34 6.34
C PRO A 22 21.37 -3.99 7.65
N ALA A 23 20.19 -3.60 8.14
CA ALA A 23 19.61 -4.17 9.35
C ALA A 23 19.34 -5.68 9.22
N LEU A 24 18.85 -6.13 8.05
CA LEU A 24 18.56 -7.55 7.81
C LEU A 24 19.84 -8.37 7.70
N ASN A 25 20.90 -7.81 7.11
CA ASN A 25 22.21 -8.46 7.02
C ASN A 25 22.84 -8.65 8.40
N ASN A 26 22.62 -7.72 9.33
CA ASN A 26 23.10 -7.85 10.71
C ASN A 26 22.35 -8.96 11.46
N ILE A 27 21.04 -9.09 11.24
CA ILE A 27 20.20 -10.14 11.84
C ILE A 27 20.61 -11.51 11.30
N GLU A 28 20.84 -11.63 9.99
CA GLU A 28 21.31 -12.88 9.34
C GLU A 28 22.65 -13.33 9.95
N LYS A 29 23.60 -12.41 10.14
CA LYS A 29 24.89 -12.72 10.78
C LYS A 29 24.75 -13.22 12.21
N SER A 30 23.77 -12.73 12.97
CA SER A 30 23.56 -13.13 14.37
C SER A 30 22.74 -14.41 14.53
N THR A 31 21.79 -14.66 13.63
CA THR A 31 20.87 -15.81 13.73
C THR A 31 21.24 -16.99 12.83
N ASN A 32 22.13 -16.77 11.85
CA ASN A 32 22.55 -17.75 10.85
C ASN A 32 21.38 -18.35 10.02
N VAL A 33 20.24 -17.65 9.99
CA VAL A 33 19.04 -18.01 9.22
C VAL A 33 18.95 -17.04 8.04
N PRO A 34 18.64 -17.52 6.81
CA PRO A 34 18.47 -16.63 5.67
C PRO A 34 17.36 -15.61 5.93
N LYS A 35 17.65 -14.34 5.69
CA LYS A 35 16.73 -13.20 5.90
C LYS A 35 15.39 -13.34 5.16
N ALA A 36 15.37 -14.05 4.02
CA ALA A 36 14.13 -14.39 3.33
C ALA A 36 13.14 -15.16 4.24
N TYR A 37 13.61 -16.17 4.99
CA TYR A 37 12.74 -16.91 5.91
C TYR A 37 12.28 -16.06 7.08
N ALA A 38 13.13 -15.18 7.60
CA ALA A 38 12.75 -14.25 8.68
C ALA A 38 11.63 -13.31 8.23
N VAL A 39 11.75 -12.71 7.04
CA VAL A 39 10.72 -11.81 6.48
C VAL A 39 9.43 -12.57 6.16
N ILE A 40 9.52 -13.76 5.55
CA ILE A 40 8.35 -14.60 5.29
C ILE A 40 7.65 -14.98 6.61
N GLY A 41 8.41 -15.33 7.64
CA GLY A 41 7.88 -15.65 8.97
C GLY A 41 7.14 -14.47 9.60
N VAL A 42 7.74 -13.27 9.58
CA VAL A 42 7.10 -12.05 10.09
C VAL A 42 5.85 -11.70 9.29
N ALA A 43 5.90 -11.78 7.95
CA ALA A 43 4.75 -11.52 7.10
C ALA A 43 3.61 -12.52 7.34
N SER A 44 3.95 -13.81 7.51
CA SER A 44 2.98 -14.87 7.80
C SER A 44 2.35 -14.68 9.17
N LEU A 45 3.14 -14.33 10.20
CA LEU A 45 2.65 -14.02 11.54
C LEU A 45 1.73 -12.79 11.50
N TYR A 46 2.13 -11.74 10.80
CA TYR A 46 1.32 -10.53 10.66
C TYR A 46 -0.04 -10.83 10.02
N PHE A 47 -0.06 -11.61 8.93
CA PHE A 47 -1.30 -12.03 8.27
C PHE A 47 -2.15 -12.93 9.17
N PHE A 48 -1.53 -13.86 9.90
CA PHE A 48 -2.19 -14.69 10.89
C PHE A 48 -2.87 -13.84 11.97
N LEU A 49 -2.17 -12.86 12.56
CA LEU A 49 -2.75 -11.97 13.57
C LEU A 49 -3.97 -11.21 13.04
N ILE A 50 -3.96 -10.80 11.77
CA ILE A 50 -5.12 -10.16 11.13
C ILE A 50 -6.31 -11.13 10.98
N ILE A 51 -6.07 -12.38 10.55
CA ILE A 51 -7.12 -13.39 10.36
C ILE A 51 -7.82 -13.70 11.69
N PHE A 52 -7.05 -13.86 12.77
CA PHE A 52 -7.58 -14.14 14.10
C PHE A 52 -8.08 -12.88 14.82
N ASN A 53 -8.03 -11.72 14.16
CA ASN A 53 -8.45 -10.42 14.70
C ASN A 53 -7.69 -10.01 15.98
N LEU A 54 -6.43 -10.46 16.13
CA LEU A 54 -5.55 -9.98 17.20
C LEU A 54 -4.95 -8.62 16.79
N GLY A 55 -5.62 -7.54 17.20
CA GLY A 55 -5.18 -6.18 16.86
C GLY A 55 -5.45 -5.80 15.40
N GLY A 56 -6.45 -6.40 14.76
CA GLY A 56 -6.75 -6.22 13.34
C GLY A 56 -6.85 -4.75 12.90
N GLN A 57 -7.46 -3.88 13.72
CA GLN A 57 -7.55 -2.44 13.45
C GLN A 57 -6.17 -1.76 13.41
N LEU A 58 -5.31 -2.05 14.38
CA LEU A 58 -3.97 -1.46 14.43
C LEU A 58 -3.12 -1.95 13.26
N LEU A 59 -3.13 -3.27 13.02
CA LEU A 59 -2.35 -3.87 11.94
C LEU A 59 -2.80 -3.33 10.59
N THR A 60 -4.10 -3.37 10.27
CA THR A 60 -4.63 -2.83 9.01
C THR A 60 -4.33 -1.34 8.83
N ASN A 61 -4.38 -0.54 9.89
CA ASN A 61 -3.99 0.87 9.83
C ASN A 61 -2.49 1.04 9.55
N ILE A 62 -1.61 0.24 10.16
CA ILE A 62 -0.18 0.27 9.84
C ILE A 62 0.04 0.01 8.35
N ALA A 63 -0.63 -1.00 7.79
CA ALA A 63 -0.53 -1.28 6.37
C ALA A 63 -1.13 -0.16 5.49
N GLY A 64 -2.27 0.40 5.89
CA GLY A 64 -2.98 1.44 5.14
C GLY A 64 -2.34 2.83 5.21
N PHE A 65 -1.59 3.13 6.27
CA PHE A 65 -0.98 4.45 6.49
C PHE A 65 0.55 4.44 6.33
N VAL A 66 1.24 3.50 6.98
CA VAL A 66 2.71 3.54 7.07
C VAL A 66 3.35 3.14 5.76
N ILE A 67 2.84 2.08 5.10
CA ILE A 67 3.42 1.61 3.84
C ILE A 67 3.25 2.65 2.72
N PRO A 68 2.02 3.14 2.41
CA PRO A 68 1.83 4.20 1.42
C PRO A 68 2.51 5.49 1.83
N GLY A 69 2.57 5.81 3.13
CA GLY A 69 3.27 6.99 3.65
C GLY A 69 4.76 6.95 3.32
N TYR A 70 5.44 5.83 3.57
CA TYR A 70 6.85 5.67 3.21
C TYR A 70 7.08 5.81 1.71
N TYR A 71 6.27 5.15 0.87
CA TYR A 71 6.40 5.27 -0.58
C TYR A 71 6.05 6.66 -1.11
N SER A 72 5.07 7.34 -0.51
CA SER A 72 4.72 8.73 -0.83
C SER A 72 5.87 9.66 -0.50
N LEU A 73 6.51 9.49 0.67
CA LEU A 73 7.69 10.27 1.05
C LEU A 73 8.83 10.05 0.06
N ASN A 74 9.07 8.80 -0.35
CA ASN A 74 10.07 8.51 -1.37
C ASN A 74 9.70 9.15 -2.73
N ALA A 75 8.42 9.14 -3.10
CA ALA A 75 7.93 9.76 -4.33
C ALA A 75 8.22 11.26 -4.39
N LEU A 76 8.13 11.96 -3.24
CA LEU A 76 8.44 13.40 -3.15
C LEU A 76 9.89 13.75 -3.51
N PHE A 77 10.82 12.79 -3.39
CA PHE A 77 12.23 13.00 -3.74
C PHE A 77 12.58 12.49 -5.14
N THR A 78 11.62 11.90 -5.85
CA THR A 78 11.80 11.43 -7.24
C THR A 78 11.14 12.39 -8.24
N ALA A 79 11.73 12.54 -9.43
CA ALA A 79 11.21 13.43 -10.48
C ALA A 79 10.01 12.82 -11.26
N SER A 80 9.60 11.60 -10.94
CA SER A 80 8.58 10.85 -11.66
C SER A 80 7.17 11.26 -11.23
N LYS A 81 6.42 11.91 -12.13
CA LYS A 81 5.03 12.34 -11.89
C LYS A 81 4.03 11.19 -11.78
N GLN A 82 4.41 10.00 -12.24
CA GLN A 82 3.51 8.86 -12.30
C GLN A 82 3.29 8.25 -10.90
N ASP A 83 4.34 8.27 -10.08
CA ASP A 83 4.29 7.81 -8.69
C ASP A 83 3.45 8.76 -7.83
N ASP A 84 3.60 10.08 -8.02
CA ASP A 84 2.78 11.10 -7.35
C ASP A 84 1.28 10.89 -7.58
N THR A 85 0.91 10.58 -8.83
CA THR A 85 -0.50 10.41 -9.21
C THR A 85 -1.09 9.17 -8.54
N GLN A 86 -0.36 8.05 -8.55
CA GLN A 86 -0.81 6.80 -7.91
C GLN A 86 -1.03 6.98 -6.41
N TRP A 87 -0.08 7.60 -5.70
CA TRP A 87 -0.20 7.79 -4.25
C TRP A 87 -1.27 8.81 -3.89
N LEU A 88 -1.41 9.90 -4.65
CA LEU A 88 -2.48 10.86 -4.42
C LEU A 88 -3.86 10.22 -4.64
N THR A 89 -4.04 9.45 -5.71
CA THR A 89 -5.29 8.71 -5.95
C THR A 89 -5.55 7.70 -4.83
N TYR A 90 -4.53 6.99 -4.35
CA TYR A 90 -4.64 6.12 -3.18
C TYR A 90 -5.17 6.88 -1.96
N TRP A 91 -4.56 8.01 -1.60
CA TRP A 91 -4.96 8.79 -0.42
C TRP A 91 -6.39 9.33 -0.52
N VAL A 92 -6.82 9.75 -1.71
CA VAL A 92 -8.20 10.18 -1.96
C VAL A 92 -9.16 9.01 -1.72
N VAL A 93 -8.94 7.87 -2.38
CA VAL A 93 -9.81 6.67 -2.21
C VAL A 93 -9.82 6.19 -0.76
N PHE A 94 -8.66 6.16 -0.13
CA PHE A 94 -8.47 5.74 1.25
C PHE A 94 -9.23 6.65 2.24
N ALA A 95 -9.22 7.98 2.02
CA ALA A 95 -9.96 8.92 2.86
C ALA A 95 -11.48 8.70 2.76
N PHE A 96 -12.01 8.56 1.53
CA PHE A 96 -13.43 8.25 1.32
C PHE A 96 -13.82 6.93 1.97
N PHE A 97 -13.00 5.89 1.81
CA PHE A 97 -13.22 4.59 2.44
C PHE A 97 -13.23 4.70 3.97
N THR A 98 -12.29 5.45 4.56
CA THR A 98 -12.20 5.62 6.03
C THR A 98 -13.41 6.37 6.59
N VAL A 99 -13.90 7.40 5.90
CA VAL A 99 -15.12 8.12 6.29
C VAL A 99 -16.34 7.20 6.16
N ALA A 100 -16.46 6.47 5.05
CA ALA A 100 -17.56 5.52 4.85
C ALA A 100 -17.56 4.41 5.92
N GLU A 101 -16.40 3.86 6.26
CA GLU A 101 -16.21 2.89 7.34
C GLU A 101 -16.67 3.47 8.68
N SER A 102 -16.33 4.73 8.98
CA SER A 102 -16.70 5.39 10.24
C SER A 102 -18.22 5.58 10.39
N LEU A 103 -18.98 5.61 9.30
CA LEU A 103 -20.44 5.71 9.32
C LEU A 103 -21.13 4.35 9.55
N VAL A 104 -20.44 3.23 9.28
CA VAL A 104 -20.99 1.88 9.38
C VAL A 104 -20.60 1.27 10.72
N ASN A 105 -21.41 1.47 11.76
CA ASN A 105 -21.20 0.87 13.10
C ASN A 105 -21.34 -0.68 13.13
N VAL A 106 -21.72 -1.32 12.02
CA VAL A 106 -22.01 -2.76 11.91
C VAL A 106 -20.75 -3.61 11.69
N VAL A 107 -19.60 -2.97 11.48
CA VAL A 107 -18.33 -3.59 11.09
C VAL A 107 -17.85 -4.68 12.05
N TYR A 108 -18.13 -4.58 13.35
CA TYR A 108 -17.65 -5.54 14.35
C TYR A 108 -18.38 -6.90 14.35
N TRP A 109 -19.57 -6.99 13.73
CA TRP A 109 -20.32 -8.25 13.69
C TRP A 109 -19.93 -9.13 12.50
N PHE A 110 -19.27 -8.56 11.47
CA PHE A 110 -18.89 -9.29 10.28
C PHE A 110 -17.57 -10.07 10.49
N PRO A 111 -17.58 -11.41 10.39
CA PRO A 111 -16.37 -12.21 10.57
C PRO A 111 -15.35 -11.88 9.48
N PHE A 112 -14.06 -11.88 9.85
CA PHE A 112 -12.94 -11.54 8.95
C PHE A 112 -12.96 -10.14 8.34
N TYR A 113 -13.73 -9.20 8.88
CA TYR A 113 -13.78 -7.82 8.39
C TYR A 113 -12.38 -7.21 8.18
N PHE A 114 -11.51 -7.29 9.18
CA PHE A 114 -10.16 -6.73 9.10
C PHE A 114 -9.29 -7.44 8.06
N THR A 115 -9.54 -8.71 7.78
CA THR A 115 -8.88 -9.43 6.70
C THR A 115 -9.30 -8.89 5.34
N PHE A 116 -10.60 -8.67 5.12
CA PHE A 116 -11.08 -8.04 3.88
C PHE A 116 -10.58 -6.60 3.75
N LYS A 117 -10.62 -5.82 4.82
CA LYS A 117 -10.03 -4.48 4.86
C LYS A 117 -8.55 -4.52 4.48
N PHE A 118 -7.78 -5.43 5.07
CA PHE A 118 -6.36 -5.58 4.75
C PHE A 118 -6.12 -5.87 3.26
N ILE A 119 -6.83 -6.85 2.71
CA ILE A 119 -6.71 -7.23 1.29
C ILE A 119 -7.09 -6.06 0.38
N PHE A 120 -8.18 -5.36 0.71
CA PHE A 120 -8.62 -4.18 -0.02
C PHE A 120 -7.56 -3.07 -0.02
N LEU A 121 -7.01 -2.73 1.16
CA LEU A 121 -5.95 -1.72 1.29
C LEU A 121 -4.68 -2.12 0.53
N LEU A 122 -4.30 -3.39 0.59
CA LEU A 122 -3.14 -3.92 -0.13
C LEU A 122 -3.35 -3.87 -1.65
N TRP A 123 -4.56 -4.17 -2.13
CA TRP A 123 -4.92 -4.05 -3.55
C TRP A 123 -4.93 -2.59 -4.04
N LEU A 124 -5.36 -1.64 -3.20
CA LEU A 124 -5.28 -0.22 -3.52
C LEU A 124 -3.83 0.27 -3.60
N ALA A 125 -2.97 -0.19 -2.68
CA ALA A 125 -1.59 0.26 -2.56
C ALA A 125 -0.66 -0.35 -3.63
N LEU A 126 -0.95 -1.56 -4.11
CA LEU A 126 -0.10 -2.25 -5.08
C LEU A 126 -0.19 -1.60 -6.48
N PRO A 127 0.93 -1.05 -7.00
CA PRO A 127 0.94 -0.39 -8.31
C PRO A 127 0.68 -1.36 -9.46
N ALA A 128 0.97 -2.65 -9.29
CA ALA A 128 0.71 -3.69 -10.29
C ALA A 128 -0.77 -3.83 -10.65
N PHE A 129 -1.68 -3.60 -9.68
CA PHE A 129 -3.11 -3.75 -9.88
C PHE A 129 -3.82 -2.42 -10.19
N ARG A 130 -3.17 -1.28 -9.91
CA ARG A 130 -3.75 0.08 -10.06
C ARG A 130 -5.14 0.19 -9.41
N GLY A 131 -5.32 -0.48 -8.26
CA GLY A 131 -6.64 -0.61 -7.62
C GLY A 131 -7.25 0.73 -7.23
N ALA A 132 -6.43 1.66 -6.71
CA ALA A 132 -6.85 3.02 -6.39
C ALA A 132 -7.42 3.76 -7.60
N GLU A 133 -6.79 3.65 -8.77
CA GLU A 133 -7.26 4.28 -10.00
C GLU A 133 -8.57 3.68 -10.50
N ILE A 134 -8.75 2.36 -10.38
CA ILE A 134 -10.00 1.69 -10.73
C ILE A 134 -11.15 2.23 -9.87
N VAL A 135 -10.97 2.31 -8.55
CA VAL A 135 -11.99 2.83 -7.63
C VAL A 135 -12.27 4.30 -7.89
N PHE A 136 -11.20 5.09 -8.11
CA PHE A 136 -11.34 6.50 -8.44
C PHE A 136 -12.16 6.70 -9.72
N ASN A 137 -11.79 6.04 -10.82
CA ASN A 137 -12.48 6.21 -12.10
C ASN A 137 -13.91 5.64 -12.10
N SER A 138 -14.16 4.58 -11.35
CA SER A 138 -15.46 3.90 -11.36
C SER A 138 -16.49 4.52 -10.40
N PHE A 139 -16.05 5.04 -9.25
CA PHE A 139 -16.96 5.54 -8.21
C PHE A 139 -16.79 7.02 -7.93
N LEU A 140 -15.56 7.47 -7.68
CA LEU A 140 -15.32 8.86 -7.25
C LEU A 140 -15.42 9.84 -8.41
N SER A 141 -14.86 9.50 -9.58
CA SER A 141 -14.90 10.31 -10.79
C SER A 141 -16.34 10.65 -11.20
N PRO A 142 -17.28 9.70 -11.37
CA PRO A 142 -18.66 10.06 -11.73
C PRO A 142 -19.40 10.86 -10.65
N MET A 143 -19.08 10.66 -9.37
CA MET A 143 -19.70 11.44 -8.27
C MET A 143 -19.13 12.86 -8.18
N LEU A 144 -17.83 13.02 -8.37
CA LEU A 144 -17.10 14.27 -8.13
C LEU A 144 -16.86 15.08 -9.41
N ALA A 145 -16.93 14.47 -10.59
CA ALA A 145 -16.65 15.12 -11.88
C ALA A 145 -17.49 16.39 -12.04
N LYS A 146 -18.76 16.37 -11.62
CA LYS A 146 -19.68 17.52 -11.68
C LYS A 146 -19.21 18.73 -10.86
N TYR A 147 -18.41 18.51 -9.82
CA TYR A 147 -17.89 19.55 -8.93
C TYR A 147 -16.51 20.05 -9.35
N PHE A 148 -15.74 19.23 -10.08
CA PHE A 148 -14.38 19.55 -10.53
C PHE A 148 -14.27 19.87 -12.02
N THR A 149 -15.36 19.82 -12.79
CA THR A 149 -15.42 20.25 -14.22
C THR A 149 -15.17 21.74 -14.46
N GLY A 150 -14.81 22.51 -13.44
CA GLY A 150 -14.62 23.96 -13.51
C GLY A 150 -13.38 24.47 -12.77
N ALA A 151 -12.23 23.81 -12.87
CA ALA A 151 -10.94 24.46 -12.58
C ALA A 151 -9.79 23.63 -13.17
N SER A 152 -9.02 24.29 -14.04
CA SER A 152 -7.66 23.96 -14.48
C SER A 152 -7.04 22.73 -13.80
N THR A 153 -6.87 21.65 -14.57
CA THR A 153 -5.96 20.53 -14.27
C THR A 153 -4.70 21.04 -13.58
N ALA A 154 -4.16 20.32 -12.59
CA ALA A 154 -2.93 20.66 -11.86
C ALA A 154 -1.77 21.18 -12.75
N SER A 155 -1.77 20.81 -14.03
CA SER A 155 -0.99 21.38 -15.14
C SER A 155 -1.02 22.92 -15.21
N GLY A 156 -2.19 23.55 -15.09
CA GLY A 156 -2.40 24.99 -15.19
C GLY A 156 -1.96 25.76 -13.94
N LEU A 157 -2.20 25.20 -12.74
CA LEU A 157 -1.71 25.77 -11.48
C LEU A 157 -0.18 25.72 -11.40
N ARG A 158 0.44 24.61 -11.85
CA ARG A 158 1.90 24.49 -11.96
C ARG A 158 2.49 25.42 -13.03
N ALA A 159 1.79 25.62 -14.14
CA ALA A 159 2.18 26.59 -15.18
C ALA A 159 2.08 28.06 -14.73
N GLN A 160 1.22 28.36 -13.74
CA GLN A 160 1.19 29.67 -13.10
C GLN A 160 2.27 29.83 -12.02
N ALA A 161 2.54 28.78 -11.24
CA ALA A 161 3.60 28.82 -10.22
C ALA A 161 5.00 29.04 -10.84
N GLY A 162 5.32 28.36 -11.95
CA GLY A 162 6.59 28.56 -12.66
C GLY A 162 6.72 29.87 -13.45
N LYS A 163 5.68 30.71 -13.47
CA LYS A 163 5.73 32.08 -14.03
C LYS A 163 5.93 33.16 -12.95
N ALA A 164 5.89 32.76 -11.68
CA ALA A 164 6.04 33.65 -10.53
C ALA A 164 7.45 33.59 -9.90
N GLU A 165 8.34 32.75 -10.46
CA GLU A 165 9.80 32.83 -10.32
C GLU A 165 10.38 33.58 -11.53
#